data_AF-F2S1X3-F1
#
_entry.id   AF-F2S1X3-F1
#
_cell.length_a   1.000
_cell.length_b   1.000
_cell.length_c   1.000
_cell.angle_alpha   90.00
_cell.angle_beta   90.00
_cell.angle_gamma   90.00
#
_symmetry.space_group_name_H-M   'P 1'
#
loop_
_entity.id
_entity.type
_entity.pdbx_description
1 polymer ?
#
loop_
_entity_poly.entity_id
_entity_poly.type
_entity_poly.pdbx_seq_one_letter_code
_entity_poly.pdbx_strand_id
1 'polypeptide(L)'
;MPGLPTSIDLDECIERIYKRELLADSVIEAICSKAKELLMKESNVVHIAAPVTVVGDIHGQFYDLIEIFKIGGFCPNTNYLFLGT
;
A
#
# COMPACT_ATOMS: atom_id res chain seq x y z
N MET A 1 25.37 -0.02 12.70
CA MET A 1 24.13 -0.06 11.91
C MET A 1 23.26 1.07 12.43
N PRO A 2 22.97 2.14 11.67
CA PRO A 2 22.09 3.20 12.15
C PRO A 2 20.71 2.58 12.37
N GLY A 3 20.19 2.72 13.58
CA GLY A 3 18.90 2.13 13.96
C GLY A 3 17.79 2.66 13.08
N LEU A 4 16.96 1.75 12.58
CA LEU A 4 15.68 2.07 11.96
C LEU A 4 14.89 2.94 12.96
N PRO A 5 14.38 4.12 12.57
CA PRO A 5 13.60 4.95 13.47
C PRO A 5 12.42 4.12 14.00
N THR A 6 12.33 4.08 15.33
CA THR A 6 11.27 3.42 16.07
C THR A 6 9.92 3.99 15.61
N SER A 7 9.09 3.12 15.05
CA SER A 7 7.71 3.34 14.54
C SER A 7 7.53 4.48 13.53
N ILE A 8 7.55 4.15 12.24
CA ILE A 8 6.88 4.95 11.22
C ILE A 8 5.38 4.86 11.50
N ASP A 9 4.73 6.00 11.70
CA ASP A 9 3.27 6.07 11.79
C ASP A 9 2.69 5.97 10.37
N LEU A 10 2.16 4.78 10.04
CA LEU A 10 1.57 4.52 8.73
C LEU A 10 0.27 5.30 8.53
N ASP A 11 -0.50 5.53 9.60
CA ASP A 11 -1.77 6.25 9.51
C ASP A 11 -1.51 7.72 9.18
N GLU A 12 -0.52 8.34 9.84
CA GLU A 12 -0.08 9.71 9.51
C GLU A 12 0.40 9.79 8.05
N CYS A 13 1.22 8.82 7.60
CA CYS A 13 1.71 8.78 6.23
C CYS A 13 0.57 8.69 5.22
N ILE A 14 -0.42 7.83 5.48
CA ILE A 14 -1.61 7.65 4.63
C ILE A 14 -2.43 8.95 4.57
N GLU A 15 -2.68 9.61 5.70
CA GLU A 15 -3.39 10.89 5.73
C GLU A 15 -2.69 11.97 4.90
N ARG A 16 -1.37 12.07 5.00
CA ARG A 16 -0.56 13.02 4.23
C ARG A 16 -0.62 12.72 2.73
N ILE A 17 -0.54 11.44 2.36
CA ILE A 17 -0.67 10.99 0.97
C ILE A 17 -2.07 11.33 0.41
N TYR A 18 -3.15 11.14 1.18
CA TYR A 18 -4.50 11.55 0.76
C TYR A 18 -4.64 13.07 0.58
N LYS A 19 -3.90 13.86 1.37
CA LYS A 19 -3.79 15.32 1.21
C LYS A 19 -2.86 15.75 0.07
N ARG A 20 -2.24 14.80 -0.65
CA ARG A 20 -1.27 15.03 -1.75
C ARG A 20 0.04 15.67 -1.27
N GLU A 21 0.42 15.40 -0.03
CA GLU A 21 1.70 15.84 0.52
C GLU A 21 2.79 14.81 0.23
N LEU A 22 3.99 15.31 -0.06
CA LEU A 22 5.17 14.46 -0.23
C LEU A 22 5.70 14.01 1.13
N LEU A 23 6.04 12.73 1.21
CA LEU A 23 6.76 12.15 2.35
C LEU A 23 8.27 12.36 2.15
N ALA A 24 9.03 12.32 3.25
CA ALA A 24 10.48 12.40 3.18
C ALA A 24 11.08 11.12 2.57
N ASP A 25 12.17 11.24 1.82
CA ASP A 25 12.82 10.12 1.14
C ASP A 25 13.17 8.97 2.09
N SER A 26 13.61 9.29 3.31
CA SER A 26 13.93 8.29 4.34
C SER A 26 12.71 7.48 4.80
N VAL A 27 11.52 8.11 4.81
CA VAL A 27 10.25 7.44 5.15
C VAL A 27 9.84 6.52 4.01
N ILE A 28 9.93 6.99 2.77
CA ILE A 28 9.61 6.21 1.57
C ILE A 28 10.53 4.98 1.50
N GLU A 29 11.84 5.16 1.69
CA GLU A 29 12.82 4.06 1.67
C GLU A 29 12.48 3.00 2.74
N ALA A 30 12.13 3.43 3.95
CA ALA A 30 11.80 2.52 5.03
C ALA A 30 10.46 1.79 4.79
N ILE A 31 9.43 2.46 4.25
CA ILE A 31 8.16 1.82 3.86
C ILE A 31 8.40 0.79 2.76
N CYS A 32 9.12 1.15 1.70
CA CYS A 32 9.46 0.25 0.58
C CYS A 32 10.28 -0.95 1.05
N SER A 33 11.25 -0.73 1.94
CA SER A 33 12.05 -1.81 2.54
C SER A 33 11.17 -2.78 3.33
N LYS A 34 10.21 -2.26 4.12
CA LYS A 34 9.30 -3.09 4.89
C LYS A 34 8.31 -3.85 4.01
N ALA A 35 7.75 -3.20 2.99
CA ALA A 35 6.87 -3.84 2.01
C ALA A 35 7.60 -4.97 1.28
N LYS A 36 8.83 -4.73 0.84
CA LYS A 36 9.68 -5.76 0.22
C LYS A 36 9.92 -6.94 1.15
N GLU A 37 10.21 -6.71 2.43
CA GLU A 37 10.39 -7.78 3.43
C GLU A 37 9.13 -8.66 3.56
N LEU A 38 7.94 -8.06 3.53
CA LEU A 38 6.67 -8.79 3.60
C LEU A 38 6.42 -9.59 2.33
N LEU A 39 6.53 -8.95 1.15
CA LEU A 39 6.31 -9.59 -0.14
C LEU A 39 7.28 -10.75 -0.40
N MET A 40 8.55 -10.63 0.03
CA MET A 40 9.54 -11.71 -0.10
C MET A 40 9.20 -12.96 0.72
N LYS A 41 8.33 -12.86 1.73
CA LYS A 41 7.87 -13.99 2.54
C LYS A 41 6.63 -14.67 1.98
N GLU A 42 5.96 -14.04 1.01
CA GLU A 42 4.77 -14.60 0.39
C GLU A 42 5.13 -15.67 -0.65
N SER A 43 4.21 -16.61 -0.84
CA SER A 43 4.34 -17.66 -1.86
C SER A 43 4.08 -17.09 -3.24
N ASN A 44 4.71 -17.68 -4.27
CA ASN A 44 4.42 -17.34 -5.68
C ASN A 44 2.94 -17.55 -6.05
N VAL A 45 2.24 -18.42 -5.32
CA VAL A 45 0.80 -18.65 -5.44
C VAL A 45 0.15 -18.31 -4.11
N VAL A 46 -0.66 -17.26 -4.10
CA VAL A 46 -1.39 -16.78 -2.92
C VAL A 46 -2.83 -17.27 -2.98
N HIS A 47 -3.33 -17.82 -1.87
CA HIS A 47 -4.72 -18.20 -1.72
C HIS A 47 -5.48 -17.08 -0.99
N ILE A 48 -6.57 -16.60 -1.60
CA ILE A 48 -7.41 -15.53 -1.05
C ILE A 48 -8.85 -16.02 -0.85
N ALA A 49 -9.52 -15.50 0.18
CA ALA A 49 -10.91 -15.78 0.48
C ALA A 49 -11.81 -14.61 0.06
N ALA A 50 -13.02 -14.92 -0.42
CA ALA A 50 -14.03 -13.91 -0.70
C ALA A 50 -14.64 -13.35 0.61
N PRO A 51 -15.14 -12.10 0.63
CA PRO A 51 -15.19 -11.13 -0.47
C PRO A 51 -13.85 -10.40 -0.70
N VAL A 52 -13.52 -10.15 -1.97
CA VAL A 52 -12.31 -9.43 -2.40
C VAL A 52 -12.61 -8.55 -3.60
N THR A 53 -12.04 -7.35 -3.62
CA THR A 53 -12.07 -6.44 -4.77
C THR A 53 -10.83 -6.68 -5.62
N VAL A 54 -11.03 -7.14 -6.86
CA VAL A 54 -9.95 -7.37 -7.82
C VAL A 54 -9.75 -6.10 -8.65
N VAL A 55 -8.54 -5.59 -8.67
CA VAL A 55 -8.15 -4.38 -9.39
C VAL A 55 -7.10 -4.76 -10.44
N GLY A 56 -7.32 -4.31 -11.67
CA GLY A 56 -6.38 -4.47 -12.77
C GLY A 56 -5.25 -3.44 -12.71
N ASP A 57 -4.85 -3.00 -13.88
CA ASP A 57 -3.69 -2.15 -14.10
C ASP A 57 -3.89 -0.70 -13.61
N ILE A 58 -2.87 -0.11 -12.96
CA ILE A 58 -2.91 1.27 -12.45
C ILE A 58 -1.99 2.20 -13.25
N HIS A 59 -0.83 1.71 -13.72
CA HIS A 59 0.13 2.50 -14.50
C HIS A 59 0.53 3.85 -13.87
N GLY A 60 0.62 3.92 -12.53
CA GLY A 60 0.96 5.15 -11.82
C GLY A 60 -0.15 6.21 -11.76
N GLN A 61 -1.37 5.88 -12.17
CA GLN A 61 -2.54 6.78 -12.08
C GLN A 61 -3.05 6.87 -10.64
N PHE A 62 -2.35 7.63 -9.80
CA PHE A 62 -2.64 7.76 -8.38
C PHE A 62 -4.05 8.29 -8.08
N TYR A 63 -4.59 9.18 -8.91
CA TYR A 63 -5.95 9.70 -8.74
C TYR A 63 -7.01 8.62 -8.93
N ASP A 64 -6.82 7.74 -9.91
CA ASP A 64 -7.73 6.64 -10.17
C ASP A 64 -7.65 5.59 -9.05
N LEU A 65 -6.45 5.37 -8.49
CA LEU A 65 -6.28 4.52 -7.32
C LEU A 65 -7.08 5.04 -6.10
N ILE A 66 -7.06 6.35 -5.83
CA ILE A 66 -7.88 6.94 -4.76
C ILE A 66 -9.37 6.69 -5.05
N GLU A 67 -9.80 6.84 -6.30
CA GLU A 67 -11.21 6.65 -6.67
C GLU A 67 -11.64 5.18 -6.50
N ILE A 68 -10.77 4.24 -6.84
CA ILE A 68 -10.99 2.80 -6.60
C ILE A 68 -11.24 2.55 -5.11
N PHE A 69 -10.45 3.14 -4.20
CA PHE A 69 -10.67 2.99 -2.76
C PHE A 69 -11.96 3.64 -2.27
N LYS A 70 -12.39 4.77 -2.83
CA LYS A 70 -13.68 5.38 -2.48
C LYS A 70 -14.87 4.51 -2.88
N ILE A 71 -14.80 3.87 -4.04
CA ILE A 71 -15.89 3.05 -4.59
C ILE A 71 -15.89 1.65 -3.94
N GLY A 72 -14.73 1.02 -3.86
CA GLY A 72 -14.58 -0.33 -3.32
C GLY A 72 -14.60 -0.40 -1.78
N GLY A 73 -14.28 0.70 -1.11
CA GLY A 73 -14.14 0.79 0.35
C GLY A 73 -12.68 0.82 0.79
N PHE A 74 -12.40 1.57 1.85
CA PHE A 74 -11.03 1.72 2.36
C PHE A 74 -10.56 0.47 3.14
N CYS A 75 -9.26 0.20 3.09
CA CYS A 75 -8.62 -0.72 4.02
C CYS A 75 -8.76 -0.16 5.46
N PRO A 76 -8.97 -1.01 6.49
CA PRO A 76 -8.94 -2.48 6.48
C PRO A 76 -10.31 -3.14 6.24
N ASN A 77 -11.36 -2.38 5.93
CA ASN A 77 -12.72 -2.92 5.81
C ASN A 77 -12.96 -3.73 4.53
N THR A 78 -12.11 -3.56 3.51
CA THR A 78 -12.20 -4.24 2.21
C THR A 78 -10.88 -4.90 1.86
N ASN A 79 -10.93 -6.16 1.41
CA ASN A 79 -9.76 -6.87 0.91
C ASN A 79 -9.54 -6.55 -0.57
N TYR A 80 -8.28 -6.34 -0.96
CA TYR A 80 -7.90 -6.03 -2.35
C TYR A 80 -6.93 -7.06 -2.92
N LEU A 81 -7.11 -7.38 -4.20
CA LEU A 81 -6.14 -8.07 -5.03
C LEU A 81 -5.79 -7.18 -6.22
N PHE A 82 -4.56 -6.69 -6.28
CA PHE A 82 -4.04 -5.96 -7.43
C PHE A 82 -3.29 -6.92 -8.36
N LEU A 83 -3.63 -6.92 -9.66
CA LEU A 83 -3.02 -7.81 -10.65
C LEU A 83 -1.67 -7.29 -11.19
N GLY A 84 -1.38 -6.00 -10.95
CA GLY A 84 -0.07 -5.37 -11.11
C GLY A 84 0.22 -4.86 -12.51
N THR A 85 0.79 -3.64 -12.58
CA THR A 85 1.48 -2.97 -13.70
C THR A 85 1.98 -1.60 -13.26
#